data_AF-A0A662BX42-F1
#
_entry.id   AF-A0A662BX42-F1
#
_cell.length_a   1.000
_cell.length_b   1.000
_cell.length_c   1.000
_cell.angle_alpha   90.00
_cell.angle_beta   90.00
_cell.angle_gamma   90.00
#
_symmetry.space_group_name_H-M   'P 1'
#
loop_
_entity.id
_entity.type
_entity.pdbx_description
1 polymer ?
#
loop_
_entity_poly.entity_id
_entity_poly.type
_entity_poly.pdbx_seq_one_letter_code
_entity_poly.pdbx_strand_id
1 'polypeptide(L)'
;GIIMVVMFRILSGHLAGLGRPEVTLYVFLPALVLNIILNLLWIPEYGGEGAAMATNVSYAAGSIGYLLIYSRILKVPIKDILFVKKSDFTQLRVMIRGLKK
;
A
#
# COMPACT_ATOMS: atom_id res chain seq x y z
N GLY A 1 -5.80 3.15 10.19
CA GLY A 1 -5.22 3.75 8.98
C GLY A 1 -3.72 3.56 8.83
N ILE A 2 -2.92 3.82 9.86
CA ILE A 2 -1.46 4.04 9.71
C ILE A 2 -0.68 2.86 9.10
N ILE A 3 -1.01 1.62 9.46
CA ILE A 3 -0.34 0.42 8.93
C ILE A 3 -0.54 0.31 7.40
N MET A 4 -1.74 0.62 6.92
CA MET A 4 -2.08 0.60 5.50
C MET A 4 -1.29 1.66 4.70
N VAL A 5 -1.06 2.83 5.31
CA VAL A 5 -0.25 3.91 4.72
C VAL A 5 1.22 3.53 4.64
N VAL A 6 1.77 2.90 5.68
CA VAL A 6 3.18 2.45 5.70
C VAL A 6 3.44 1.42 4.60
N MET A 7 2.59 0.39 4.51
CA MET A 7 2.63 -0.61 3.44
C MET A 7 2.64 0.05 2.05
N PHE A 8 1.72 0.99 1.85
CA PHE A 8 1.63 1.71 0.60
C PHE A 8 2.89 2.54 0.29
N ARG A 9 3.47 3.26 1.28
CA ARG A 9 4.70 4.05 1.06
C ARG A 9 5.88 3.20 0.61
N ILE A 10 6.00 1.98 1.16
CA ILE A 10 7.07 1.06 0.77
C ILE A 10 6.88 0.59 -0.68
N LEU A 11 5.68 0.11 -1.01
CA LEU A 11 5.39 -0.42 -2.34
C LEU A 11 5.44 0.67 -3.43
N SER A 12 4.99 1.88 -3.11
CA SER A 12 5.06 3.04 -4.02
C SER A 12 6.47 3.53 -4.26
N GLY A 13 7.34 3.53 -3.25
CA GLY A 13 8.76 3.79 -3.43
C GLY A 13 9.41 2.78 -4.38
N HIS A 14 9.05 1.49 -4.27
CA HIS A 14 9.57 0.46 -5.16
C HIS A 14 9.10 0.64 -6.62
N LEU A 15 7.80 0.87 -6.85
CA LEU A 15 7.29 1.11 -8.21
C LEU A 15 7.84 2.39 -8.84
N ALA A 16 8.07 3.44 -8.05
CA ALA A 16 8.74 4.65 -8.54
C ALA A 16 10.18 4.35 -8.98
N GLY A 17 10.91 3.52 -8.23
CA GLY A 17 12.24 3.04 -8.62
C GLY A 17 12.25 2.17 -9.89
N LEU A 18 11.13 1.53 -10.21
CA LEU A 18 10.94 0.76 -11.45
C LEU A 18 10.43 1.61 -12.63
N GLY A 19 10.36 2.94 -12.47
CA GLY A 19 9.90 3.86 -13.51
C GLY A 19 8.39 3.85 -13.75
N ARG A 20 7.59 3.38 -12.78
CA ARG A 20 6.12 3.33 -12.85
C ARG A 20 5.40 4.12 -11.74
N PRO A 21 5.73 5.39 -11.48
CA PRO A 21 5.06 6.19 -10.45
C PRO A 21 3.57 6.45 -10.75
N GLU A 22 3.15 6.40 -12.01
CA GLU A 22 1.78 6.66 -12.46
C GLU A 22 0.76 5.71 -11.84
N VAL A 23 1.16 4.46 -11.55
CA VAL A 23 0.33 3.46 -10.89
C VAL A 23 -0.17 3.97 -9.53
N THR A 24 0.69 4.69 -8.82
CA THR A 24 0.35 5.30 -7.54
C THR A 24 -0.73 6.35 -7.67
N LEU A 25 -0.66 7.21 -8.70
CA LEU A 25 -1.67 8.21 -8.96
C LEU A 25 -3.02 7.58 -9.30
N TYR A 26 -3.03 6.55 -10.16
CA TYR A 26 -4.27 5.86 -10.54
C TYR A 26 -4.99 5.19 -9.37
N VAL A 27 -4.25 4.76 -8.34
CA VAL A 27 -4.84 4.16 -7.14
C VAL A 27 -5.24 5.20 -6.10
N PHE A 28 -4.47 6.28 -5.96
CA PHE A 28 -4.79 7.32 -4.98
C PHE A 28 -5.98 8.17 -5.38
N LEU A 29 -6.19 8.40 -6.68
CA LEU A 29 -7.31 9.20 -7.16
C LEU A 29 -8.68 8.67 -6.69
N PRO A 30 -9.04 7.39 -6.91
CA PRO A 30 -10.31 6.85 -6.43
C PRO A 30 -10.38 6.78 -4.90
N ALA A 31 -9.26 6.52 -4.21
CA ALA A 31 -9.22 6.51 -2.75
C ALA A 31 -9.48 7.90 -2.15
N LEU A 32 -8.95 8.95 -2.80
CA LEU A 32 -9.20 10.35 -2.43
C LEU A 32 -10.67 10.73 -2.66
N VAL A 33 -11.23 10.37 -3.81
CA VAL A 33 -12.65 10.61 -4.11
C VAL A 33 -13.55 9.93 -3.07
N LEU A 34 -13.27 8.66 -2.75
CA LEU A 34 -13.96 7.93 -1.70
C LEU A 34 -13.84 8.64 -0.34
N ASN A 35 -12.66 9.15 -0.01
CA ASN A 35 -12.43 9.89 1.23
C ASN A 35 -13.27 11.16 1.32
N ILE A 36 -13.33 11.94 0.24
CA ILE A 36 -14.13 13.17 0.20
C ILE A 36 -15.61 12.82 0.37
N ILE A 37 -16.11 11.82 -0.36
CA ILE A 37 -17.52 11.39 -0.26
C ILE A 37 -17.85 10.95 1.16
N LEU A 38 -17.02 10.10 1.77
CA LEU A 38 -17.26 9.61 3.13
C LEU A 38 -17.17 10.72 4.18
N ASN A 39 -16.25 11.67 4.04
CA ASN A 39 -16.18 12.82 4.94
C ASN A 39 -17.45 13.68 4.83
N LEU A 40 -17.95 13.94 3.62
CA LEU A 40 -19.17 14.73 3.42
C LEU A 40 -20.42 14.04 4.00
N LEU A 41 -20.45 12.70 4.01
CA LEU A 41 -21.57 11.93 4.58
C LEU A 41 -21.47 11.76 6.09
N TRP A 42 -20.28 11.47 6.62
CA TRP A 42 -20.12 11.06 8.02
C TRP A 42 -19.76 12.20 8.97
N ILE A 43 -19.13 13.28 8.51
CA ILE A 43 -18.84 14.42 9.39
C ILE A 43 -20.13 15.07 9.93
N PRO A 44 -21.19 15.29 9.12
CA PRO A 44 -22.41 15.91 9.63
C PRO A 44 -23.10 15.10 10.75
N GLU A 45 -23.08 13.77 10.66
CA GLU A 45 -23.74 12.89 11.63
C GLU A 45 -22.83 12.52 12.83
N TYR A 46 -21.54 12.29 12.59
CA TYR A 46 -20.61 11.72 13.57
C TYR A 46 -19.44 12.65 13.95
N GLY A 47 -19.39 13.87 13.40
CA GLY A 47 -18.36 14.86 13.70
C GLY A 47 -16.92 14.33 13.46
N GLY A 48 -16.06 14.51 14.46
CA GLY A 48 -14.66 14.07 14.39
C GLY A 48 -14.46 12.56 14.26
N GLU A 49 -15.36 11.75 14.84
CA GLU A 49 -15.32 10.29 14.68
C GLU A 49 -15.62 9.88 13.24
N GLY A 50 -16.56 10.59 12.60
CA GLY A 50 -16.87 10.44 11.18
C GLY A 50 -15.65 10.69 10.28
N ALA A 51 -14.88 11.74 10.56
CA ALA A 51 -13.64 12.03 9.83
C ALA A 51 -12.58 10.92 10.00
N ALA A 52 -12.44 10.38 11.21
CA ALA A 52 -11.53 9.28 11.49
C ALA A 52 -11.95 7.98 10.79
N MET A 53 -13.25 7.66 10.79
CA MET A 53 -13.82 6.52 10.07
C MET A 53 -13.62 6.67 8.55
N ALA A 54 -13.95 7.83 7.99
CA ALA A 54 -13.80 8.11 6.56
C ALA A 54 -12.36 7.88 6.10
N THR A 55 -11.39 8.38 6.89
CA THR A 55 -9.96 8.19 6.66
C THR A 55 -9.55 6.72 6.72
N ASN A 56 -10.01 5.98 7.74
CA ASN A 56 -9.69 4.56 7.88
C ASN A 56 -10.21 3.72 6.71
N VAL A 57 -11.46 3.94 6.30
CA VAL A 57 -12.10 3.20 5.20
C VAL A 57 -11.44 3.52 3.86
N SER A 58 -11.15 4.79 3.62
CA SER A 58 -10.54 5.23 2.36
C SER A 58 -9.12 4.70 2.20
N TYR A 59 -8.32 4.71 3.27
CA TYR A 59 -6.98 4.13 3.24
C TYR A 59 -7.01 2.61 3.15
N ALA A 60 -7.98 1.93 3.78
CA ALA A 60 -8.14 0.49 3.61
C ALA A 60 -8.45 0.14 2.14
N ALA A 61 -9.42 0.84 1.53
CA ALA A 61 -9.78 0.65 0.13
C ALA A 61 -8.60 0.96 -0.81
N GLY A 62 -7.92 2.09 -0.61
CA GLY A 62 -6.74 2.48 -1.39
C GLY A 62 -5.60 1.47 -1.29
N SER A 63 -5.26 1.00 -0.08
CA SER A 63 -4.18 0.03 0.12
C SER A 63 -4.52 -1.35 -0.44
N ILE A 64 -5.77 -1.81 -0.33
CA ILE A 64 -6.21 -3.07 -0.97
C ILE A 64 -6.13 -2.94 -2.50
N GLY A 65 -6.65 -1.85 -3.06
CA GLY A 65 -6.57 -1.57 -4.50
C GLY A 65 -5.12 -1.53 -4.99
N TYR A 66 -4.24 -0.89 -4.21
CA TYR A 66 -2.82 -0.81 -4.52
C TYR A 66 -2.16 -2.19 -4.54
N LEU A 67 -2.41 -3.00 -3.51
CA LEU A 67 -1.86 -4.34 -3.36
C LEU A 67 -2.25 -5.25 -4.54
N LEU A 68 -3.51 -5.16 -4.99
CA LEU A 68 -4.02 -5.92 -6.13
C LEU A 68 -3.35 -5.52 -7.44
N ILE A 69 -3.24 -4.22 -7.70
CA ILE A 69 -2.62 -3.69 -8.92
C ILE A 69 -1.11 -4.00 -8.93
N TYR A 70 -0.44 -3.77 -7.81
CA TYR A 70 0.98 -4.08 -7.64
C TYR A 70 1.27 -5.57 -7.87
N SER A 71 0.45 -6.47 -7.29
CA SER A 71 0.54 -7.92 -7.51
C SER A 71 0.40 -8.29 -8.98
N ARG A 72 -0.52 -7.64 -9.72
CA ARG A 72 -0.69 -7.87 -11.17
C ARG A 72 0.48 -7.36 -12.00
N ILE A 73 1.02 -6.18 -11.68
CA ILE A 73 2.13 -5.58 -12.43
C ILE A 73 3.40 -6.42 -12.29
N LEU A 74 3.74 -6.83 -11.06
CA LEU A 74 4.95 -7.61 -10.81
C LEU A 74 4.74 -9.12 -10.99
N LYS A 75 3.51 -9.58 -11.22
CA LYS A 75 3.13 -11.00 -11.30
C LYS A 75 3.56 -11.79 -10.05
N VAL A 76 3.57 -11.13 -8.90
CA VAL A 76 3.91 -11.73 -7.60
C VAL A 76 2.61 -11.93 -6.83
N PRO A 77 2.32 -13.11 -6.28
CA PRO A 77 1.07 -13.33 -5.56
C PRO A 77 1.08 -12.53 -4.25
N ILE A 78 -0.09 -12.02 -3.84
CA ILE A 78 -0.24 -11.13 -2.69
C ILE A 78 0.35 -11.71 -1.40
N LYS A 79 0.22 -13.02 -1.20
CA LYS A 79 0.82 -13.73 -0.06
C LYS A 79 2.35 -13.58 0.00
N ASP A 80 3.03 -13.49 -1.14
CA ASP A 80 4.47 -13.33 -1.18
C ASP A 80 4.89 -11.88 -0.90
N ILE A 81 3.95 -10.93 -1.01
CA ILE A 81 4.16 -9.52 -0.65
C ILE A 81 3.92 -9.31 0.86
N LEU A 82 2.91 -9.99 1.41
CA LEU A 82 2.51 -9.84 2.82
C LEU A 82 3.32 -10.72 3.78
N PHE A 83 3.81 -11.87 3.33
CA PHE A 83 4.53 -12.82 4.16
C PHE A 83 5.98 -12.96 3.72
N VAL A 84 6.89 -12.81 4.68
CA VAL A 84 8.33 -13.04 4.48
C VAL A 84 8.56 -14.52 4.15
N LYS A 85 9.25 -14.80 3.05
CA LYS A 85 9.60 -16.16 2.66
C LYS A 85 10.92 -16.60 3.27
N LYS A 86 11.07 -17.92 3.45
CA LYS A 86 12.35 -18.55 3.81
C LYS A 86 13.44 -18.32 2.74
N SER A 87 13.06 -18.06 1.49
CA SER A 87 13.99 -17.68 0.41
C SER A 87 14.68 -16.34 0.69
N ASP A 88 13.98 -15.40 1.34
CA ASP A 88 14.49 -14.06 1.62
C ASP A 88 15.69 -14.14 2.58
N PHE A 89 15.61 -15.04 3.58
CA PHE A 89 16.73 -15.33 4.50
C PHE A 89 17.91 -16.00 3.80
N THR A 90 17.66 -16.78 2.75
CA THR A 90 18.71 -17.44 1.99
C THR A 90 19.45 -16.42 1.12
N GLN A 91 18.73 -15.51 0.45
CA GLN A 91 19.33 -14.39 -0.30
C GLN A 91 20.12 -13.45 0.61
N LEU A 92 19.58 -13.12 1.78
CA LEU A 92 20.28 -12.29 2.77
C LEU A 92 21.61 -12.94 3.19
N ARG A 93 21.59 -14.24 3.46
CA ARG A 93 22.79 -15.02 3.83
C ARG A 93 23.82 -15.07 2.71
N VAL A 94 23.39 -15.13 1.45
CA VAL A 94 24.27 -15.07 0.27
C VAL A 94 24.91 -13.70 0.13
N MET A 95 24.14 -12.61 0.23
CA MET A 95 24.68 -11.24 0.16
C MET A 95 25.70 -10.95 1.28
N ILE A 96 25.40 -11.35 2.52
CA ILE A 96 26.32 -11.17 3.66
C ILE A 96 27.62 -11.97 3.47
N ARG A 97 27.55 -13.17 2.87
CA ARG A 97 28.76 -13.94 2.53
C ARG A 97 29.56 -13.31 1.39
N GLY A 98 28.90 -12.68 0.43
CA GLY A 98 29.54 -11.95 -0.66
C GLY A 98 30.31 -10.71 -0.20
N LEU A 99 29.82 -10.02 0.84
CA LEU A 99 30.49 -8.87 1.47
C LEU A 99 31.68 -9.25 2.37
N LYS A 100 31.80 -10.54 2.73
CA LYS A 100 32.93 -11.07 3.52
C LYS A 100 34.12 -11.52 2.65
N LYS A 101 34.06 -11.29 1.34
CA LYS A 101 35.15 -11.52 0.38
C LYS A 101 35.73 -10.18 -0.04
#